data_AF-A0A4S4EEY8-F1
#
_entry.id   AF-A0A4S4EEY8-F1
#
_cell.length_a   1.000
_cell.length_b   1.000
_cell.length_c   1.000
_cell.angle_alpha   90.00
_cell.angle_beta   90.00
_cell.angle_gamma   90.00
#
_symmetry.space_group_name_H-M   'P 1'
#
loop_
_entity.id
_entity.type
_entity.pdbx_description
1 polymer ?
#
loop_
_entity_poly.entity_id
_entity_poly.type
_entity_poly.pdbx_seq_one_letter_code
_entity_poly.pdbx_strand_id
1 'polypeptide(L)'
;MSFAAYKMMHSPTGIENCASGFITHCSADFGPQIPPIQTDDLDSDWPESKPVGPIPNLVVTAANVLEVYVVRVQEEGSSRDSRAPSEPKRGGVLAGASGASLELVCHYRLHGNVETMAILSLAGADGGRRRDSIVLAFQDAKISVLEFDDSIHGLRTSYIMFECLGPFECSDSLDIPANFTS
;
A
#
# COMPACT_ATOMS: atom_id res chain seq x y z
N MET A 1 4.60 24.96 42.35
CA MET A 1 3.94 24.27 41.22
C MET A 1 5.01 23.98 40.20
N SER A 2 5.25 22.73 39.85
CA SER A 2 6.19 22.35 38.79
C SER A 2 5.42 22.15 37.50
N PHE A 3 5.99 22.63 36.40
CA PHE A 3 5.52 22.36 35.04
C PHE A 3 6.58 21.52 34.34
N ALA A 4 6.14 20.55 33.53
CA ALA A 4 7.00 19.74 32.70
C ALA A 4 6.51 19.80 31.25
N ALA A 5 7.44 19.76 30.30
CA ALA A 5 7.15 19.71 28.87
C ALA A 5 7.71 18.41 28.30
N TYR A 6 6.96 17.78 27.40
CA TYR A 6 7.36 16.56 26.72
C TYR A 6 7.82 16.87 25.30
N LYS A 7 8.96 16.30 24.89
CA LYS A 7 9.45 16.35 23.51
C LYS A 7 9.93 14.97 23.09
N MET A 8 9.38 14.48 21.98
CA MET A 8 9.83 13.22 21.37
C MET A 8 11.06 13.51 20.51
N MET A 9 12.15 12.74 20.74
CA MET A 9 13.41 12.90 20.00
C MET A 9 13.53 11.96 18.80
N HIS A 10 12.84 10.82 18.84
CA HIS A 10 12.84 9.82 17.78
C HIS A 10 11.44 9.21 17.68
N SER A 11 10.96 8.99 16.46
CA SER A 11 9.68 8.31 16.22
C SER A 11 9.77 6.83 16.58
N PRO A 12 8.66 6.19 16.94
CA PRO A 12 8.62 4.74 17.01
C PRO A 12 8.93 4.14 15.63
N THR A 13 9.75 3.09 15.59
CA THR A 13 10.14 2.39 14.36
C THR A 13 9.70 0.93 14.31
N GLY A 14 9.15 0.40 15.41
CA GLY A 14 8.58 -0.94 15.44
C GLY A 14 7.25 -0.95 14.70
N ILE A 15 7.19 -1.66 13.56
CA ILE A 15 5.96 -1.82 12.78
C ILE A 15 5.05 -2.82 13.48
N GLU A 16 3.80 -2.45 13.71
CA GLU A 16 2.78 -3.26 14.39
C GLU A 16 1.74 -3.78 13.40
N ASN A 17 1.29 -2.95 12.47
CA ASN A 17 0.38 -3.36 11.40
C ASN A 17 0.94 -2.99 10.03
N CYS A 18 0.61 -3.81 9.03
CA CYS A 18 1.06 -3.68 7.66
C CYS A 18 -0.06 -4.14 6.72
N ALA A 19 -0.37 -3.36 5.70
CA ALA A 19 -1.35 -3.71 4.69
C ALA A 19 -0.97 -3.12 3.33
N SER A 20 -1.52 -3.69 2.26
CA SER A 20 -1.39 -3.18 0.90
C SER A 20 -2.73 -2.71 0.35
N GLY A 21 -2.74 -1.63 -0.41
CA GLY A 21 -3.95 -1.07 -1.00
C GLY A 21 -3.68 0.02 -2.03
N PHE A 22 -4.67 0.30 -2.87
CA PHE A 22 -4.68 1.35 -3.89
C PHE A 22 -5.14 2.67 -3.27
N ILE A 23 -4.25 3.31 -2.50
CA ILE A 23 -4.55 4.52 -1.72
C ILE A 23 -4.35 5.78 -2.55
N THR A 24 -3.21 5.90 -3.22
CA THR A 24 -2.86 7.13 -3.96
C THR A 24 -3.34 7.12 -5.41
N HIS A 25 -3.68 5.95 -5.93
CA HIS A 25 -4.07 5.72 -7.31
C HIS A 25 -5.09 4.58 -7.36
N CYS A 26 -5.87 4.46 -8.45
CA CYS A 26 -6.82 3.36 -8.61
C CYS A 26 -6.19 2.22 -9.41
N SER A 27 -6.56 0.99 -9.08
CA SER A 27 -6.13 -0.18 -9.86
C SER A 27 -6.55 -0.07 -11.34
N ALA A 28 -7.72 0.52 -11.61
CA ALA A 28 -8.24 0.73 -12.95
C ALA A 28 -7.51 1.80 -13.79
N ASP A 29 -6.67 2.64 -13.18
CA ASP A 29 -5.87 3.63 -13.94
C ASP A 29 -4.79 2.94 -14.78
N PHE A 30 -4.47 1.69 -14.45
CA PHE A 30 -3.51 0.85 -15.16
C PHE A 30 -4.27 -0.17 -16.00
N GLY A 31 -4.88 0.31 -17.08
CA GLY A 31 -5.52 -0.57 -18.06
C GLY A 31 -4.51 -1.55 -18.67
N PRO A 32 -4.93 -2.75 -19.09
CA PRO A 32 -4.06 -3.68 -19.79
C PRO A 32 -3.52 -2.99 -21.05
N GLN A 33 -2.22 -2.74 -21.09
CA GLN A 33 -1.51 -2.42 -22.33
C GLN A 33 -1.63 -3.66 -23.21
N ILE A 34 -2.63 -3.67 -24.09
CA ILE A 34 -2.73 -4.68 -25.15
C ILE A 34 -1.49 -4.48 -26.01
N PRO A 35 -0.54 -5.44 -26.06
CA PRO A 35 0.59 -5.31 -26.96
C PRO A 35 0.05 -5.20 -28.39
N PRO A 36 0.57 -4.27 -29.21
CA PRO A 36 0.13 -4.16 -30.60
C PRO A 36 0.34 -5.51 -31.27
N ILE A 37 -0.74 -6.05 -31.84
CA ILE A 37 -0.71 -7.28 -32.63
C ILE A 37 0.21 -7.01 -33.83
N GLN A 38 1.49 -7.39 -33.72
CA GLN A 38 2.38 -7.54 -34.86
C GLN A 38 2.10 -8.92 -35.45
N THR A 39 1.33 -8.94 -36.53
CA THR A 39 1.37 -10.03 -37.50
C THR A 39 2.73 -9.98 -38.21
N ASP A 40 3.37 -11.14 -38.36
CA ASP A 40 4.71 -11.38 -38.91
C ASP A 40 5.85 -11.25 -37.89
N ASP A 41 6.24 -12.36 -37.23
CA ASP A 41 7.37 -13.19 -37.71
C ASP A 41 7.54 -14.43 -36.81
N LEU A 42 7.88 -15.57 -37.41
CA LEU A 42 8.18 -16.82 -36.70
C LEU A 42 9.55 -16.74 -35.99
N ASP A 43 9.67 -17.41 -34.85
CA ASP A 43 10.91 -17.71 -34.10
C ASP A 43 11.65 -16.53 -33.45
N SER A 44 11.30 -16.20 -32.20
CA SER A 44 12.24 -15.75 -31.15
C SER A 44 11.65 -16.01 -29.76
N ASP A 45 12.39 -16.78 -28.97
CA ASP A 45 12.14 -17.15 -27.57
C ASP A 45 12.27 -15.89 -26.68
N TRP A 46 11.16 -15.21 -26.43
CA TRP A 46 11.13 -14.00 -25.57
C TRP A 46 10.94 -14.42 -24.11
N PRO A 47 11.74 -13.92 -23.14
CA PRO A 47 11.31 -13.99 -21.76
C PRO A 47 10.08 -13.08 -21.64
N GLU A 48 8.91 -13.66 -21.41
CA GLU A 48 7.69 -12.93 -21.05
C GLU A 48 7.96 -12.16 -19.75
N SER A 49 8.53 -10.95 -19.86
CA SER A 49 8.39 -9.96 -18.79
C SER A 49 6.92 -9.62 -18.76
N LYS A 50 6.17 -10.37 -17.94
CA LYS A 50 4.78 -10.05 -17.63
C LYS A 50 4.79 -8.61 -17.13
N PRO A 51 4.05 -7.69 -17.76
CA PRO A 51 3.98 -6.33 -17.26
C PRO A 51 3.51 -6.42 -15.81
N VAL A 52 4.36 -5.97 -14.89
CA VAL A 52 4.04 -5.91 -13.47
C VAL A 52 2.78 -5.06 -13.38
N GLY A 53 1.67 -5.68 -12.96
CA GLY A 53 0.39 -5.00 -12.78
C GLY A 53 0.52 -3.81 -11.81
N PRO A 54 -0.54 -3.00 -11.66
CA PRO A 54 -0.52 -1.85 -10.77
C PRO A 54 -0.05 -2.26 -9.37
N ILE A 55 1.03 -1.64 -8.91
CA ILE A 55 1.66 -1.99 -7.64
C ILE A 55 0.95 -1.21 -6.52
N PRO A 56 0.31 -1.89 -5.54
CA PRO A 56 -0.39 -1.21 -4.47
C PRO A 56 0.58 -0.45 -3.56
N ASN A 57 0.07 0.55 -2.85
CA ASN A 57 0.79 1.22 -1.78
C ASN A 57 0.98 0.25 -0.59
N LEU A 58 2.10 0.41 0.11
CA LEU A 58 2.36 -0.25 1.38
C LEU A 58 2.01 0.72 2.52
N VAL A 59 1.02 0.36 3.33
CA VAL A 59 0.60 1.14 4.50
C VAL A 59 1.12 0.44 5.74
N VAL A 60 1.78 1.18 6.63
CA VAL A 60 2.32 0.65 7.88
C VAL A 60 1.99 1.56 9.05
N THR A 61 1.81 0.97 10.21
CA THR A 61 1.65 1.67 11.48
C THR A 61 2.71 1.25 12.48
N ALA A 62 3.23 2.22 13.22
CA ALA A 62 4.17 2.04 14.31
C ALA A 62 3.69 2.82 15.53
N ALA A 63 3.02 2.16 16.47
CA ALA A 63 2.34 2.77 17.61
C ALA A 63 1.36 3.88 17.17
N ASN A 64 1.77 5.13 17.31
CA ASN A 64 0.98 6.30 16.97
C ASN A 64 1.42 6.97 15.66
N VAL A 65 2.21 6.30 14.83
CA VAL A 65 2.68 6.79 13.54
C VAL A 65 2.06 5.95 12.42
N LEU A 66 1.54 6.62 11.40
CA LEU A 66 1.02 6.01 10.17
C LEU A 66 1.88 6.48 8.99
N GLU A 67 2.38 5.53 8.21
CA GLU A 67 3.18 5.79 7.03
C GLU A 67 2.62 5.08 5.81
N VAL A 68 2.61 5.77 4.67
CA VAL A 68 2.20 5.20 3.38
C VAL A 68 3.38 5.29 2.44
N TYR A 69 3.74 4.15 1.85
CA TYR A 69 4.85 3.99 0.92
C TYR A 69 4.36 3.60 -0.47
N VAL A 70 5.04 4.11 -1.49
CA VAL A 70 4.97 3.59 -2.86
C VAL A 70 6.11 2.60 -3.05
N VAL A 71 5.79 1.44 -3.60
CA VAL A 71 6.78 0.42 -3.93
C VAL A 71 7.26 0.65 -5.36
N ARG A 72 8.55 0.89 -5.54
CA ARG A 72 9.20 0.97 -6.85
C ARG A 72 10.01 -0.29 -7.10
N VAL A 73 9.73 -0.98 -8.19
CA VAL A 73 10.47 -2.15 -8.63
C VAL A 73 11.41 -1.74 -9.76
N GLN A 74 12.70 -2.06 -9.62
CA GLN A 74 13.69 -1.86 -10.68
C GLN A 74 13.86 -3.18 -11.44
N GLU A 75 13.60 -3.16 -12.75
CA GLU A 75 13.82 -4.28 -13.66
C GLU A 75 15.19 -4.09 -14.35
N GLU A 76 16.05 -5.11 -14.33
CA GLU A 76 17.38 -5.04 -14.96
C GLU A 76 17.31 -5.60 -16.37
N GLY A 77 17.50 -4.75 -17.38
CA GLY A 77 17.38 -5.16 -18.77
C GLY A 77 17.73 -4.10 -19.83
N SER A 78 18.81 -3.33 -19.68
CA SER A 78 19.54 -2.74 -20.83
C SER A 78 20.92 -2.25 -20.40
N SER A 79 21.94 -3.01 -20.81
CA SER A 79 23.33 -2.62 -20.74
C SER A 79 23.65 -1.56 -21.79
N ARG A 80 24.24 -0.43 -21.38
CA ARG A 80 25.45 0.24 -21.94
C ARG A 80 25.55 1.68 -21.42
N ASP A 81 26.74 2.01 -20.92
CA ASP A 81 27.20 3.30 -20.38
C ASP A 81 26.49 3.79 -19.10
N SER A 82 27.15 3.93 -17.95
CA SER A 82 28.38 4.69 -17.74
C SER A 82 29.03 4.30 -16.41
N ARG A 83 30.36 4.28 -16.37
CA ARG A 83 31.17 4.13 -15.15
C ARG A 83 30.93 5.28 -14.18
N ALA A 84 30.43 5.01 -12.97
CA ALA A 84 30.62 5.86 -11.80
C ALA A 84 30.62 4.99 -10.52
N PRO A 85 31.56 5.18 -9.57
CA PRO A 85 31.57 4.44 -8.32
C PRO A 85 30.75 5.21 -7.29
N SER A 86 29.57 4.72 -6.89
CA SER A 86 28.89 5.28 -5.72
C SER A 86 28.04 4.23 -5.00
N GLU A 87 28.57 3.89 -3.81
CA GLU A 87 27.88 3.49 -2.58
C GLU A 87 27.15 2.13 -2.50
N PRO A 88 27.20 1.46 -1.33
CA PRO A 88 26.68 0.11 -1.17
C PRO A 88 25.15 0.10 -1.34
N LYS A 89 24.72 -0.49 -2.45
CA LYS A 89 23.33 -0.72 -2.83
C LYS A 89 22.63 -1.53 -1.75
N ARG A 90 21.90 -0.86 -0.84
CA ARG A 90 20.93 -1.49 0.06
C ARG A 90 19.76 -2.00 -0.77
N GLY A 91 19.86 -3.23 -1.24
CA GLY A 91 18.79 -3.88 -1.98
C GLY A 91 19.21 -5.29 -2.38
N GLY A 92 18.84 -6.28 -1.57
CA GLY A 92 19.03 -7.69 -1.90
C GLY A 92 18.08 -8.12 -3.02
N VAL A 93 18.54 -9.05 -3.85
CA VAL A 93 17.73 -9.71 -4.89
C VAL A 93 16.69 -10.60 -4.20
N LEU A 94 15.41 -10.27 -4.35
CA LEU A 94 14.30 -11.13 -3.96
C LEU A 94 13.49 -11.46 -5.22
N ALA A 95 13.38 -12.76 -5.52
CA ALA A 95 12.52 -13.32 -6.57
C ALA A 95 12.73 -12.78 -8.00
N GLY A 96 13.97 -12.57 -8.43
CA GLY A 96 14.27 -12.22 -9.84
C GLY A 96 13.94 -10.78 -10.25
N ALA A 97 13.41 -9.95 -9.35
CA ALA A 97 13.33 -8.51 -9.52
C ALA A 97 14.62 -7.85 -9.02
N SER A 98 15.25 -7.03 -9.87
CA SER A 98 16.50 -6.35 -9.56
C SER A 98 16.27 -5.15 -8.65
N GLY A 99 15.96 -5.41 -7.37
CA GLY A 99 15.84 -4.39 -6.33
C GLY A 99 14.48 -3.71 -6.29
N ALA A 100 13.89 -3.65 -5.10
CA ALA A 100 12.72 -2.84 -4.81
C ALA A 100 13.09 -1.74 -3.80
N SER A 101 12.56 -0.54 -4.00
CA SER A 101 12.71 0.59 -3.10
C SER A 101 11.34 1.06 -2.61
N LEU A 102 11.27 1.44 -1.34
CA LEU A 102 10.08 2.08 -0.77
C LEU A 102 10.29 3.58 -0.75
N GLU A 103 9.29 4.32 -1.24
CA GLU A 103 9.27 5.77 -1.17
C GLU A 103 8.14 6.23 -0.26
N LEU A 104 8.48 6.96 0.79
CA LEU A 104 7.52 7.51 1.72
C LEU A 104 6.69 8.60 1.04
N VAL A 105 5.38 8.43 1.00
CA VAL A 105 4.43 9.40 0.44
C VAL A 105 3.75 10.18 1.55
N CYS A 106 3.28 9.50 2.58
CA CYS A 106 2.58 10.12 3.69
C CYS A 106 3.18 9.67 5.02
N HIS A 107 3.33 10.62 5.95
CA HIS A 107 3.74 10.34 7.32
C HIS A 107 2.88 11.17 8.28
N TYR A 108 2.10 10.49 9.12
CA TYR A 108 1.17 11.09 10.05
C TYR A 108 1.45 10.64 11.47
N ARG A 109 1.42 11.59 12.41
CA ARG A 109 1.49 11.32 13.84
C ARG A 109 0.09 11.42 14.44
N LEU A 110 -0.44 10.27 14.84
CA LEU A 110 -1.72 10.10 15.47
C LEU A 110 -1.61 10.40 16.97
N HIS A 111 -2.75 10.75 17.57
CA HIS A 111 -2.87 11.10 18.99
C HIS A 111 -3.31 9.91 19.86
N GLY A 112 -3.24 8.69 19.32
CA GLY A 112 -3.51 7.44 20.00
C GLY A 112 -2.74 6.32 19.31
N ASN A 113 -2.53 5.21 20.02
CA ASN A 113 -1.88 4.04 19.46
C ASN A 113 -2.89 3.25 18.62
N VAL A 114 -2.46 2.88 17.42
CA VAL A 114 -3.25 2.01 16.54
C VAL A 114 -3.15 0.58 17.08
N GLU A 115 -4.29 -0.06 17.25
CA GLU A 115 -4.35 -1.46 17.66
C GLU A 115 -4.53 -2.37 16.45
N THR A 116 -5.46 -2.02 15.56
CA THR A 116 -5.68 -2.74 14.30
C THR A 116 -5.90 -1.78 13.13
N MET A 117 -5.55 -2.27 11.93
CA MET A 117 -5.69 -1.55 10.66
C MET A 117 -6.30 -2.47 9.62
N ALA A 118 -7.19 -1.93 8.80
CA ALA A 118 -7.76 -2.59 7.63
C ALA A 118 -7.81 -1.65 6.42
N ILE A 119 -7.75 -2.23 5.22
CA ILE A 119 -7.94 -1.52 3.96
C ILE A 119 -9.32 -1.89 3.42
N LEU A 120 -10.15 -0.89 3.16
CA LEU A 120 -11.48 -1.07 2.58
C LEU A 120 -11.47 -0.68 1.11
N SER A 121 -11.59 -1.68 0.26
CA SER A 121 -11.85 -1.47 -1.17
C SER A 121 -13.33 -1.27 -1.41
N LEU A 122 -13.72 -0.09 -1.87
CA LEU A 122 -15.12 0.17 -2.22
C LEU A 122 -15.41 -0.34 -3.65
N ALA A 123 -15.37 -1.67 -3.81
CA ALA A 123 -15.41 -2.35 -5.11
C ALA A 123 -16.79 -2.32 -5.82
N GLY A 124 -17.83 -1.76 -5.21
CA GLY A 124 -19.23 -1.98 -5.65
C GLY A 124 -19.87 -0.91 -6.53
N ALA A 125 -19.36 0.32 -6.58
CA ALA A 125 -20.16 1.44 -7.13
C ALA A 125 -19.68 2.03 -8.47
N ASP A 126 -18.38 1.94 -8.79
CA ASP A 126 -17.82 2.78 -9.87
C ASP A 126 -16.72 2.10 -10.71
N GLY A 127 -16.91 0.81 -11.03
CA GLY A 127 -16.07 0.10 -12.02
C GLY A 127 -14.57 0.04 -11.69
N GLY A 128 -14.19 0.03 -10.41
CA GLY A 128 -12.78 -0.02 -9.98
C GLY A 128 -12.03 1.31 -10.04
N ARG A 129 -12.72 2.44 -10.30
CA ARG A 129 -12.14 3.79 -10.30
C ARG A 129 -12.10 4.47 -8.94
N ARG A 130 -12.54 3.80 -7.87
CA ARG A 130 -12.50 4.36 -6.51
C ARG A 130 -11.26 3.85 -5.77
N ARG A 131 -10.60 4.75 -5.03
CA ARG A 131 -9.45 4.44 -4.19
C ARG A 131 -9.87 3.70 -2.94
N ASP A 132 -8.95 2.91 -2.41
CA ASP A 132 -9.14 2.23 -1.15
C ASP A 132 -9.10 3.24 0.02
N SER A 133 -9.85 2.93 1.07
CA SER A 133 -9.89 3.71 2.32
C SER A 133 -9.14 2.96 3.41
N ILE A 134 -8.51 3.68 4.34
CA ILE A 134 -7.81 3.10 5.49
C ILE A 134 -8.71 3.19 6.70
N VAL A 135 -8.93 2.08 7.39
CA VAL A 135 -9.63 2.04 8.67
C VAL A 135 -8.64 1.74 9.77
N LEU A 136 -8.64 2.60 10.79
CA LEU A 136 -7.82 2.46 11.98
C LEU A 136 -8.72 2.26 13.20
N ALA A 137 -8.44 1.24 13.99
CA ALA A 137 -9.00 1.09 15.33
C ALA A 137 -7.92 1.39 16.36
N PHE A 138 -8.27 2.22 17.34
CA PHE A 138 -7.39 2.62 18.43
C PHE A 138 -7.78 1.89 19.71
N GLN A 139 -6.80 1.76 20.61
CA GLN A 139 -6.98 1.12 21.93
C GLN A 139 -8.14 1.69 22.76
N ASP A 140 -8.50 2.97 22.54
CA ASP A 140 -9.63 3.63 23.22
C ASP A 140 -11.02 3.24 22.63
N ALA A 141 -11.14 2.13 21.89
CA ALA A 141 -12.35 1.73 21.17
C ALA A 141 -12.88 2.79 20.17
N LYS A 142 -11.96 3.59 19.61
CA LYS A 142 -12.25 4.58 18.57
C LYS A 142 -11.94 4.01 17.20
N ILE A 143 -12.78 4.29 16.22
CA ILE A 143 -12.51 3.96 14.81
C ILE A 143 -12.40 5.25 13.99
N SER A 144 -11.40 5.31 13.13
CA SER A 144 -11.20 6.39 12.16
C SER A 144 -11.13 5.82 10.75
N VAL A 145 -11.82 6.46 9.81
CA VAL A 145 -11.71 6.15 8.38
C VAL A 145 -10.98 7.29 7.70
N LEU A 146 -9.93 6.96 6.96
CA LEU A 146 -9.08 7.88 6.22
C LEU A 146 -9.22 7.61 4.72
N GLU A 147 -9.37 8.68 3.95
CA GLU A 147 -9.37 8.65 2.49
C GLU A 147 -8.25 9.55 1.97
N PHE A 148 -7.66 9.20 0.83
CA PHE A 148 -6.64 10.03 0.21
C PHE A 148 -7.27 11.15 -0.60
N ASP A 149 -6.87 12.38 -0.31
CA ASP A 149 -7.34 13.60 -0.96
C ASP A 149 -6.21 14.21 -1.81
N ASP A 150 -6.45 14.29 -3.12
CA ASP A 150 -5.48 14.82 -4.09
C ASP A 150 -5.18 16.29 -3.89
N SER A 151 -6.14 17.07 -3.37
CA SER A 151 -5.96 18.52 -3.22
C SER A 151 -4.87 18.87 -2.20
N ILE A 152 -4.74 18.03 -1.18
CA ILE A 152 -3.74 18.17 -0.11
C ILE A 152 -2.56 17.19 -0.28
N HIS A 153 -2.62 16.32 -1.30
CA HIS A 153 -1.70 15.19 -1.50
C HIS A 153 -1.46 14.41 -0.19
N GLY A 154 -2.56 14.05 0.49
CA GLY A 154 -2.49 13.52 1.85
C GLY A 154 -3.75 12.79 2.27
N LEU A 155 -3.71 12.20 3.46
CA LEU A 155 -4.86 11.53 4.07
C LEU A 155 -5.75 12.54 4.77
N ARG A 156 -7.04 12.45 4.46
CA ARG A 156 -8.12 13.19 5.12
C ARG A 156 -8.99 12.23 5.90
N THR A 157 -9.33 12.59 7.14
CA THR A 157 -10.30 11.84 7.93
C THR A 157 -11.70 12.09 7.39
N SER A 158 -12.36 11.03 6.91
CA SER A 158 -13.73 11.09 6.40
C SER A 158 -14.75 10.90 7.52
N TYR A 159 -14.49 9.94 8.43
CA TYR A 159 -15.35 9.63 9.56
C TYR A 159 -14.55 9.32 10.82
N ILE A 160 -15.13 9.70 11.96
CA ILE A 160 -14.69 9.33 13.30
C ILE A 160 -15.87 8.72 14.06
N MET A 161 -15.66 7.56 14.66
CA MET A 161 -16.65 6.90 15.52
C MET A 161 -16.06 6.82 16.92
N PHE A 162 -16.75 7.41 17.90
CA PHE A 162 -16.25 7.59 19.27
C PHE A 162 -16.78 6.57 20.29
N GLU A 163 -17.65 5.65 19.89
CA GLU A 163 -18.09 4.51 20.72
C GLU A 163 -18.37 3.31 19.82
N CYS A 164 -17.44 2.36 19.75
CA CYS A 164 -17.76 1.02 19.23
C CYS A 164 -18.36 0.17 20.35
N LEU A 165 -19.65 0.38 20.64
CA LEU A 165 -20.44 -0.53 21.47
C LEU A 165 -20.79 -1.78 20.66
N GLY A 166 -19.92 -2.79 20.64
CA GLY A 166 -20.24 -4.13 20.12
C GLY A 166 -19.02 -4.93 19.66
N PRO A 167 -19.06 -6.28 19.72
CA PRO A 167 -17.98 -7.11 19.22
C PRO A 167 -17.94 -7.04 17.69
N PHE A 168 -16.85 -6.50 17.13
CA PHE A 168 -16.50 -6.72 15.74
C PHE A 168 -16.02 -8.17 15.59
N GLU A 169 -16.95 -9.11 15.41
CA GLU A 169 -16.63 -10.42 14.86
C GLU A 169 -16.37 -10.24 13.36
N CYS A 170 -15.08 -10.14 12.98
CA CYS A 170 -14.65 -10.33 11.60
C CYS A 170 -14.94 -11.78 11.18
N SER A 171 -16.11 -12.00 10.60
CA SER A 171 -16.49 -13.25 9.95
C SER A 171 -16.33 -13.10 8.43
N ASP A 172 -15.09 -12.91 7.98
CA ASP A 172 -14.73 -13.15 6.58
C ASP A 172 -14.14 -14.56 6.46
N SER A 173 -15.03 -15.53 6.57
CA SER A 173 -14.83 -16.85 5.98
C SER A 173 -14.82 -16.65 4.46
N LEU A 174 -13.64 -16.76 3.85
CA LEU A 174 -13.48 -16.96 2.41
C LEU A 174 -14.23 -18.26 2.02
N ASP A 175 -15.51 -18.14 1.68
CA ASP A 175 -16.23 -19.19 0.95
C ASP A 175 -15.70 -19.23 -0.48
N ILE A 176 -14.74 -20.12 -0.68
CA ILE A 176 -14.34 -20.62 -2.00
C ILE A 176 -15.55 -21.38 -2.56
N PRO A 177 -16.17 -20.99 -3.68
CA PRO A 177 -17.16 -21.84 -4.32
C PRO A 177 -16.44 -23.03 -4.97
N ALA A 178 -16.28 -24.10 -4.22
CA ALA A 178 -16.10 -25.43 -4.78
C ALA A 178 -17.45 -25.87 -5.36
N ASN A 179 -17.67 -25.65 -6.66
CA ASN A 179 -18.68 -26.42 -7.39
C ASN A 179 -18.02 -27.29 -8.45
N PHE A 180 -18.02 -28.56 -8.07
CA PHE A 180 -17.67 -29.77 -8.78
C PHE A 180 -18.69 -30.04 -9.90
N THR A 181 -18.16 -30.46 -11.05
CA THR A 181 -18.75 -31.29 -12.12
C THR A 181 -20.24 -31.72 -12.04
N SER A 182 -20.93 -31.59 -13.18
CA SER A 182 -21.79 -32.66 -13.73
C SER A 182 -21.45 -32.89 -15.20
#